data_AF-A0A4Q2DEN6-F1
#
_entry.id   AF-A0A4Q2DEN6-F1
#
_cell.length_a   1.000
_cell.length_b   1.000
_cell.length_c   1.000
_cell.angle_alpha   90.00
_cell.angle_beta   90.00
_cell.angle_gamma   90.00
#
_symmetry.space_group_name_H-M   'P 1'
#
loop_
_entity.id
_entity.type
_entity.pdbx_description
1 polymer ?
#
loop_
_entity_poly.entity_id
_entity_poly.type
_entity_poly.pdbx_seq_one_letter_code
_entity_poly.pdbx_strand_id
1 'polypeptide(L)'
;MVSKPFALLTALLLTLGTLSTSVAFPNFQVSNGDLLRRQEVDASTASQSGGGRPGQGVDPPPPPGPPRFTGLKLVNDRDHPWRPLRNGDIRGPCPGMNTLASHGYISRDGVASPSDIVKAVQEGFNMENKFAIVVTYIAHLLDGNLVTDLLSIGGKTPKTGPAPAPPAHAGGFNVHGTFEGDA
;
A
#
# COMPACT_ATOMS: atom_id res chain seq x y z
N MET A 1 -4.76 56.74 -9.78
CA MET A 1 -3.61 56.64 -10.70
C MET A 1 -2.63 55.64 -10.09
N VAL A 2 -2.56 54.42 -10.61
CA VAL A 2 -1.60 53.40 -10.13
C VAL A 2 -0.20 53.83 -10.57
N SER A 3 0.75 53.85 -9.62
CA SER A 3 2.12 54.26 -9.93
C SER A 3 2.82 53.19 -10.78
N LYS A 4 3.57 53.62 -11.79
CA LYS A 4 4.38 52.73 -12.65
C LYS A 4 5.22 51.69 -11.87
N PRO A 5 5.85 52.01 -10.72
CA PRO A 5 6.59 51.00 -9.96
C PRO A 5 5.67 49.93 -9.33
N PHE A 6 4.46 50.27 -8.94
CA PHE A 6 3.50 49.32 -8.36
C PHE A 6 2.97 48.34 -9.44
N ALA A 7 2.75 48.82 -10.66
CA ALA A 7 2.39 47.98 -11.81
C ALA A 7 3.53 47.03 -12.23
N LEU A 8 4.78 47.49 -12.16
CA LEU A 8 5.96 46.66 -12.45
C LEU A 8 6.17 45.56 -11.40
N LEU A 9 6.00 45.89 -10.11
CA LEU A 9 6.18 44.92 -9.02
C LEU A 9 5.10 43.83 -9.05
N THR A 10 3.85 44.20 -9.34
CA THR A 10 2.75 43.24 -9.46
C THR A 10 2.87 42.35 -10.69
N ALA A 11 3.34 42.89 -11.83
CA ALA A 11 3.66 42.08 -13.00
C ALA A 11 4.81 41.09 -12.73
N LEU A 12 5.85 41.51 -12.02
CA LEU A 12 6.98 40.65 -11.67
C LEU A 12 6.58 39.53 -10.68
N LEU A 13 5.71 39.82 -9.72
CA LEU A 13 5.19 38.80 -8.79
C LEU A 13 4.28 37.78 -9.48
N LEU A 14 3.46 38.22 -10.46
CA LEU A 14 2.64 37.29 -11.25
C LEU A 14 3.47 36.41 -12.19
N THR A 15 4.60 36.91 -12.73
CA THR A 15 5.49 36.09 -13.59
C THR A 15 6.37 35.13 -12.78
N LEU A 16 6.74 35.46 -11.55
CA LEU A 16 7.44 34.52 -10.65
C LEU A 16 6.51 33.42 -10.11
N GLY A 17 5.20 33.67 -10.01
CA GLY A 17 4.21 32.68 -9.58
C GLY A 17 3.88 31.59 -10.60
N THR A 18 4.35 31.71 -11.85
CA THR A 18 4.16 30.71 -12.91
C THR A 18 5.41 29.89 -13.21
N LEU A 19 6.53 30.15 -12.52
CA LEU A 19 7.65 29.21 -12.50
C LEU A 19 7.21 27.97 -11.72
N SER A 20 6.96 26.92 -12.49
CA SER A 20 6.64 25.57 -12.01
C SER A 20 7.49 25.22 -10.80
N THR A 21 6.84 24.81 -9.71
CA THR A 21 7.50 24.03 -8.68
C THR A 21 8.10 22.80 -9.37
N SER A 22 9.41 22.72 -9.36
CA SER A 22 10.16 21.55 -9.78
C SER A 22 9.74 20.37 -8.88
N VAL A 23 8.71 19.63 -9.26
CA VAL A 23 8.53 18.26 -8.76
C VAL A 23 9.66 17.44 -9.37
N ALA A 24 10.51 16.87 -8.53
CA ALA A 24 11.66 16.05 -8.94
C ALA A 24 11.28 14.73 -9.64
N PHE A 25 10.03 14.59 -10.08
CA PHE A 25 9.50 13.42 -10.78
C PHE A 25 8.76 13.88 -12.04
N PRO A 26 9.49 14.15 -13.14
CA PRO A 26 8.85 14.37 -14.42
C PRO A 26 8.27 13.03 -14.89
N ASN A 27 6.96 13.00 -15.11
CA ASN A 27 6.21 12.02 -15.91
C ASN A 27 6.00 10.60 -15.33
N PHE A 28 5.01 10.47 -14.43
CA PHE A 28 4.20 9.23 -14.31
C PHE A 28 2.99 9.23 -15.25
N GLN A 29 3.14 9.79 -16.47
CA GLN A 29 2.19 9.61 -17.56
C GLN A 29 2.81 8.67 -18.60
N VAL A 30 2.98 7.40 -18.22
CA VAL A 30 3.33 6.33 -19.16
C VAL A 30 2.22 5.30 -19.07
N SER A 31 1.61 5.02 -20.21
CA SER A 31 0.61 3.96 -20.40
C SER A 31 1.10 2.66 -19.76
N ASN A 32 0.23 2.02 -18.99
CA ASN A 32 0.44 0.94 -18.02
C ASN A 32 1.01 -0.39 -18.58
N GLY A 33 2.02 -0.38 -19.45
CA GLY A 33 2.57 -1.60 -20.06
C GLY A 33 4.10 -1.64 -20.20
N ASP A 34 4.75 -0.51 -20.46
CA ASP A 34 6.17 -0.55 -20.89
C ASP A 34 7.21 -0.41 -19.75
N LEU A 35 6.80 0.05 -18.56
CA LEU A 35 7.73 0.19 -17.43
C LEU A 35 7.98 -1.14 -16.69
N LEU A 36 7.01 -2.06 -16.70
CA LEU A 36 7.20 -3.40 -16.11
C LEU A 36 8.26 -4.20 -16.90
N ARG A 37 8.30 -4.03 -18.22
CA ARG A 37 9.15 -4.82 -19.12
C ARG A 37 10.65 -4.59 -18.93
N ARG A 38 11.08 -3.39 -18.51
CA ARG A 38 12.52 -3.09 -18.37
C ARG A 38 13.15 -3.67 -17.11
N GLN A 39 12.39 -3.84 -16.02
CA GLN A 39 12.93 -4.47 -14.82
C GLN A 39 12.91 -6.01 -14.94
N GLU A 40 12.00 -6.54 -15.76
CA GLU A 40 11.81 -7.96 -15.93
C GLU A 40 12.81 -8.59 -16.91
N VAL A 41 13.21 -7.91 -17.99
CA VAL A 41 14.11 -8.47 -19.02
C VAL A 41 15.51 -8.80 -18.49
N ASP A 42 16.05 -8.01 -17.56
CA ASP A 42 17.39 -8.26 -17.01
C ASP A 42 17.39 -9.39 -15.96
N ALA A 43 16.24 -9.70 -15.35
CA ALA A 43 16.09 -10.79 -14.37
C ALA A 43 15.55 -12.10 -14.97
N SER A 44 14.76 -12.02 -16.04
CA SER A 44 14.03 -13.15 -16.63
C SER A 44 14.85 -14.00 -17.63
N THR A 45 16.03 -13.53 -18.05
CA THR A 45 16.94 -14.34 -18.87
C THR A 45 17.52 -15.55 -18.10
N ALA A 46 17.39 -15.58 -16.77
CA ALA A 46 17.89 -16.67 -15.92
C ALA A 46 16.85 -17.74 -15.51
N SER A 47 15.56 -17.58 -15.81
CA SER A 47 14.52 -18.40 -15.17
C SER A 47 13.32 -18.68 -16.07
N GLN A 48 13.52 -19.33 -17.22
CA GLN A 48 12.42 -19.97 -17.95
C GLN A 48 12.66 -21.48 -18.04
N SER A 49 12.25 -22.22 -17.01
CA SER A 49 11.69 -23.57 -17.17
C SER A 49 11.01 -24.06 -15.88
N GLY A 50 9.66 -24.03 -15.89
CA GLY A 50 8.80 -25.01 -15.22
C GLY A 50 8.58 -24.92 -13.70
N GLY A 51 7.30 -24.92 -13.31
CA GLY A 51 6.80 -25.52 -12.07
C GLY A 51 7.01 -24.71 -10.78
N GLY A 52 5.91 -24.44 -10.08
CA GLY A 52 5.87 -23.65 -8.84
C GLY A 52 6.94 -24.02 -7.81
N ARG A 53 7.69 -23.02 -7.36
CA ARG A 53 8.68 -23.10 -6.27
C ARG A 53 8.56 -21.82 -5.41
N PRO A 54 8.80 -21.93 -4.09
CA PRO A 54 8.88 -20.76 -3.22
C PRO A 54 10.07 -19.91 -3.68
N GLY A 55 9.78 -18.73 -4.25
CA GLY A 55 10.76 -17.90 -4.96
C GLY A 55 10.29 -17.39 -6.32
N GLN A 56 9.13 -17.83 -6.81
CA GLN A 56 8.46 -17.21 -7.96
C GLN A 56 7.74 -15.95 -7.49
N GLY A 57 8.07 -14.80 -8.09
CA GLY A 57 7.33 -13.57 -7.87
C GLY A 57 5.85 -13.75 -8.23
N VAL A 58 4.98 -13.03 -7.52
CA VAL A 58 3.54 -13.00 -7.81
C VAL A 58 3.25 -11.73 -8.58
N ASP A 59 2.44 -11.83 -9.65
CA ASP A 59 1.86 -10.66 -10.31
C ASP A 59 0.68 -10.14 -9.48
N PRO A 60 0.80 -8.98 -8.80
CA PRO A 60 -0.27 -8.49 -7.95
C PRO A 60 -1.48 -8.07 -8.79
N PRO A 61 -2.71 -8.34 -8.33
CA PRO A 61 -3.91 -7.86 -9.01
C PRO A 61 -3.98 -6.32 -8.94
N PRO A 62 -4.73 -5.66 -9.84
CA PRO A 62 -5.00 -4.24 -9.72
C PRO A 62 -5.75 -3.94 -8.39
N PRO A 63 -5.58 -2.74 -7.80
CA PRO A 63 -6.30 -2.35 -6.60
C PRO A 63 -7.81 -2.53 -6.76
N PRO A 64 -8.52 -3.08 -5.77
CA PRO A 64 -9.97 -3.19 -5.81
C PRO A 64 -10.65 -1.82 -5.96
N GLY A 65 -11.68 -1.75 -6.80
CA GLY A 65 -12.56 -0.58 -6.87
C GLY A 65 -13.46 -0.41 -5.64
N PRO A 66 -14.26 0.66 -5.60
CA PRO A 66 -15.20 0.91 -4.49
C PRO A 66 -16.27 -0.19 -4.38
N PRO A 67 -16.79 -0.48 -3.16
CA PRO A 67 -17.90 -1.39 -2.97
C PRO A 67 -19.14 -0.93 -3.74
N ARG A 68 -19.95 -1.90 -4.18
CA ARG A 68 -21.24 -1.60 -4.84
C ARG A 68 -22.26 -0.98 -3.89
N PHE A 69 -22.13 -1.22 -2.59
CA PHE A 69 -23.02 -0.72 -1.55
C PHE A 69 -22.20 -0.16 -0.39
N THR A 70 -22.38 1.14 -0.13
CA THR A 70 -21.68 1.90 0.92
C THR A 70 -22.65 2.39 2.01
N GLY A 71 -23.89 1.92 2.00
CA GLY A 71 -24.86 2.20 3.05
C GLY A 71 -24.54 1.42 4.34
N LEU A 72 -25.24 1.75 5.41
CA LEU A 72 -25.09 1.06 6.69
C LEU A 72 -25.49 -0.42 6.55
N LYS A 73 -24.64 -1.31 7.05
CA LYS A 73 -24.88 -2.75 7.17
C LYS A 73 -24.26 -3.27 8.46
N LEU A 74 -24.75 -4.40 8.95
CA LEU A 74 -24.12 -5.10 10.06
C LEU A 74 -22.79 -5.69 9.58
N VAL A 75 -21.69 -5.33 10.24
CA VAL A 75 -20.32 -5.80 9.92
C VAL A 75 -19.77 -6.81 10.93
N ASN A 76 -20.40 -6.89 12.11
CA ASN A 76 -20.18 -8.00 13.03
C ASN A 76 -21.32 -9.00 12.86
N ASP A 77 -21.24 -9.77 11.77
CA ASP A 77 -22.24 -10.75 11.38
C ASP A 77 -21.75 -12.19 11.62
N ARG A 78 -22.54 -13.18 11.18
CA ARG A 78 -22.22 -14.60 11.35
C ARG A 78 -20.96 -15.02 10.56
N ASP A 79 -20.64 -14.31 9.49
CA ASP A 79 -19.50 -14.63 8.61
C ASP A 79 -18.21 -13.96 9.13
N HIS A 80 -18.35 -12.87 9.89
CA HIS A 80 -17.24 -12.12 10.50
C HIS A 80 -17.26 -12.12 12.05
N PRO A 81 -17.37 -13.28 12.73
CA PRO A 81 -17.38 -13.31 14.18
C PRO A 81 -15.98 -12.98 14.74
N TRP A 82 -15.94 -12.28 15.88
CA TRP A 82 -14.69 -12.13 16.61
C TRP A 82 -14.15 -13.50 17.05
N ARG A 83 -12.82 -13.68 16.99
CA ARG A 83 -12.14 -14.84 17.58
C ARG A 83 -10.87 -14.39 18.32
N PRO A 84 -10.52 -15.06 19.44
CA PRO A 84 -9.28 -14.79 20.14
C PRO A 84 -8.07 -15.14 19.27
N LEU A 85 -6.93 -14.52 19.57
CA LEU A 85 -5.66 -14.81 18.90
C LEU A 85 -5.25 -16.27 19.15
N ARG A 86 -4.78 -16.92 18.09
CA ARG A 86 -4.09 -18.21 18.16
C ARG A 86 -2.59 -17.97 18.26
N ASN A 87 -1.86 -19.01 18.61
CA ASN A 87 -0.41 -18.96 18.59
C ASN A 87 0.08 -18.65 17.15
N GLY A 88 0.92 -17.62 17.02
CA GLY A 88 1.45 -17.16 15.73
C GLY A 88 0.55 -16.17 14.96
N ASP A 89 -0.61 -15.77 15.49
CA ASP A 89 -1.39 -14.67 14.93
C ASP A 89 -0.72 -13.33 15.26
N ILE A 90 -0.62 -12.45 14.26
CA ILE A 90 0.11 -11.18 14.37
C ILE A 90 -0.87 -10.01 14.44
N ARG A 91 -0.58 -9.06 15.34
CA ARG A 91 -1.25 -7.77 15.50
C ARG A 91 -0.18 -6.68 15.66
N GLY A 92 -0.52 -5.43 15.38
CA GLY A 92 0.43 -4.33 15.39
C GLY A 92 -0.17 -3.00 15.84
N PRO A 93 0.40 -1.86 15.42
CA PRO A 93 0.02 -0.54 15.94
C PRO A 93 -1.35 -0.06 15.45
N CYS A 94 -1.85 -0.58 14.33
CA CYS A 94 -3.11 -0.13 13.73
C CYS A 94 -4.33 -0.85 14.34
N PRO A 95 -5.18 -0.18 15.15
CA PRO A 95 -6.34 -0.83 15.76
C PRO A 95 -7.39 -1.29 14.73
N GLY A 96 -7.51 -0.58 13.60
CA GLY A 96 -8.40 -0.95 12.51
C GLY A 96 -8.02 -2.31 11.91
N MET A 97 -6.77 -2.46 11.49
CA MET A 97 -6.28 -3.72 10.91
C MET A 97 -6.32 -4.88 11.91
N ASN A 98 -6.02 -4.61 13.18
CA ASN A 98 -6.13 -5.61 14.24
C ASN A 98 -7.56 -6.15 14.38
N THR A 99 -8.55 -5.26 14.29
CA THR A 99 -9.97 -5.62 14.39
C THR A 99 -10.40 -6.42 13.16
N LEU A 100 -10.04 -5.98 11.94
CA LEU A 100 -10.37 -6.68 10.71
C LEU A 100 -9.80 -8.10 10.68
N ALA A 101 -8.55 -8.30 11.11
CA ALA A 101 -7.97 -9.63 11.26
C ALA A 101 -8.70 -10.47 12.33
N SER A 102 -9.02 -9.88 13.49
CA SER A 102 -9.75 -10.58 14.55
C SER A 102 -11.21 -10.90 14.21
N HIS A 103 -11.78 -10.26 13.19
CA HIS A 103 -13.11 -10.56 12.63
C HIS A 103 -13.05 -11.38 11.32
N GLY A 104 -11.87 -11.62 10.76
CA GLY A 104 -11.70 -12.44 9.56
C GLY A 104 -12.03 -11.74 8.24
N TYR A 105 -12.02 -10.40 8.22
CA TYR A 105 -12.08 -9.61 6.98
C TYR A 105 -10.80 -9.71 6.15
N ILE A 106 -9.67 -9.91 6.82
CA ILE A 106 -8.42 -10.40 6.24
C ILE A 106 -8.04 -11.72 6.92
N SER A 107 -6.95 -12.36 6.49
CA SER A 107 -6.41 -13.52 7.20
C SER A 107 -6.24 -13.22 8.69
N ARG A 108 -6.78 -14.11 9.53
CA ARG A 108 -6.78 -13.94 11.00
C ARG A 108 -5.39 -13.97 11.60
N ASP A 109 -4.44 -14.51 10.85
CA ASP A 109 -3.06 -14.65 11.25
C ASP A 109 -2.24 -13.35 11.11
N GLY A 110 -2.86 -12.29 10.55
CA GLY A 110 -2.27 -10.96 10.47
C GLY A 110 -1.36 -10.73 9.26
N VAL A 111 -1.42 -11.60 8.24
CA VAL A 111 -0.68 -11.40 6.99
C VAL A 111 -1.66 -11.42 5.82
N ALA A 112 -1.62 -10.40 4.97
CA ALA A 112 -2.57 -10.25 3.87
C ALA A 112 -1.94 -9.55 2.66
N SER A 113 -2.55 -9.73 1.49
CA SER A 113 -2.20 -8.95 0.29
C SER A 113 -2.73 -7.51 0.42
N PRO A 114 -2.12 -6.53 -0.27
CA PRO A 114 -2.65 -5.16 -0.37
C PRO A 114 -4.10 -5.14 -0.89
N SER A 115 -4.42 -6.01 -1.86
CA SER A 115 -5.76 -6.10 -2.43
C SER A 115 -6.80 -6.54 -1.40
N ASP A 116 -6.46 -7.52 -0.55
CA ASP A 116 -7.33 -7.98 0.53
C ASP A 116 -7.50 -6.89 1.60
N ILE A 117 -6.43 -6.16 1.93
CA ILE A 117 -6.48 -5.07 2.91
C ILE A 117 -7.40 -3.95 2.40
N VAL A 118 -7.24 -3.50 1.15
CA VAL A 118 -8.09 -2.47 0.53
C VAL A 118 -9.55 -2.91 0.54
N LYS A 119 -9.84 -4.16 0.20
CA LYS A 119 -11.19 -4.70 0.27
C LYS A 119 -11.72 -4.72 1.70
N ALA A 120 -10.93 -5.19 2.67
CA ALA A 120 -11.33 -5.34 4.06
C ALA A 120 -11.67 -4.01 4.74
N VAL A 121 -10.85 -2.97 4.56
CA VAL A 121 -11.11 -1.65 5.17
C VAL A 121 -12.35 -0.98 4.59
N GLN A 122 -12.65 -1.22 3.31
CA GLN A 122 -13.88 -0.76 2.67
C GLN A 122 -15.09 -1.55 3.16
N GLU A 123 -15.01 -2.88 3.22
CA GLU A 123 -16.15 -3.73 3.57
C GLU A 123 -16.48 -3.71 5.08
N GLY A 124 -15.46 -3.64 5.95
CA GLY A 124 -15.63 -3.67 7.40
C GLY A 124 -15.80 -2.30 8.05
N PHE A 125 -15.21 -1.24 7.46
CA PHE A 125 -15.24 0.11 8.03
C PHE A 125 -15.71 1.21 7.09
N ASN A 126 -16.10 0.88 5.85
CA ASN A 126 -16.56 1.86 4.87
C ASN A 126 -15.51 2.95 4.58
N MET A 127 -14.21 2.59 4.65
CA MET A 127 -13.12 3.50 4.29
C MET A 127 -13.25 3.89 2.81
N GLU A 128 -13.04 5.17 2.49
CA GLU A 128 -13.10 5.63 1.10
C GLU A 128 -12.02 4.96 0.23
N ASN A 129 -12.37 4.61 -1.01
CA ASN A 129 -11.54 3.76 -1.87
C ASN A 129 -10.16 4.34 -2.16
N LYS A 130 -10.07 5.63 -2.54
CA LYS A 130 -8.77 6.24 -2.85
C LYS A 130 -7.88 6.30 -1.62
N PHE A 131 -8.44 6.66 -0.46
CA PHE A 131 -7.70 6.67 0.79
C PHE A 131 -7.22 5.26 1.18
N ALA A 132 -8.09 4.25 1.07
CA ALA A 132 -7.74 2.85 1.32
C ALA A 132 -6.58 2.37 0.44
N ILE A 133 -6.62 2.70 -0.85
CA ILE A 133 -5.55 2.37 -1.81
C ILE A 133 -4.25 3.08 -1.39
N VAL A 134 -4.27 4.41 -1.23
CA VAL A 134 -3.06 5.18 -0.94
C VAL A 134 -2.38 4.68 0.33
N VAL A 135 -3.12 4.53 1.43
CA VAL A 135 -2.53 4.13 2.71
C VAL A 135 -2.00 2.70 2.67
N THR A 136 -2.72 1.77 2.02
CA THR A 136 -2.32 0.37 1.95
C THR A 136 -1.07 0.18 1.11
N TYR A 137 -1.00 0.81 -0.07
CA TYR A 137 0.14 0.64 -0.96
C TYR A 137 1.38 1.39 -0.49
N ILE A 138 1.24 2.53 0.21
CA ILE A 138 2.38 3.15 0.91
C ILE A 138 2.94 2.19 1.97
N ALA A 139 2.08 1.63 2.82
CA ALA A 139 2.53 0.68 3.84
C ALA A 139 3.13 -0.60 3.21
N HIS A 140 2.59 -1.09 2.10
CA HIS A 140 3.14 -2.25 1.41
C HIS A 140 4.50 -1.97 0.76
N LEU A 141 4.69 -0.79 0.16
CA LEU A 141 5.95 -0.38 -0.44
C LEU A 141 7.09 -0.27 0.59
N LEU A 142 6.78 0.21 1.79
CA LEU A 142 7.77 0.43 2.83
C LEU A 142 8.01 -0.84 3.68
N ASP A 143 6.94 -1.56 4.03
CA ASP A 143 6.99 -2.62 5.05
C ASP A 143 6.65 -4.02 4.53
N GLY A 144 6.17 -4.14 3.29
CA GLY A 144 5.74 -5.40 2.68
C GLY A 144 6.83 -6.15 1.93
N ASN A 145 6.53 -7.39 1.57
CA ASN A 145 7.33 -8.13 0.61
C ASN A 145 6.72 -8.00 -0.79
N LEU A 146 7.39 -7.21 -1.64
CA LEU A 146 6.93 -6.90 -2.99
C LEU A 146 7.04 -8.09 -3.96
N VAL A 147 7.84 -9.10 -3.63
CA VAL A 147 7.99 -10.30 -4.48
C VAL A 147 6.82 -11.25 -4.26
N THR A 148 6.36 -11.38 -3.01
CA THR A 148 5.27 -12.30 -2.67
C THR A 148 3.90 -11.63 -2.56
N ASP A 149 3.82 -10.31 -2.72
CA ASP A 149 2.61 -9.49 -2.52
C ASP A 149 1.96 -9.69 -1.13
N LEU A 150 2.79 -9.75 -0.07
CA LEU A 150 2.31 -9.96 1.30
C LEU A 150 2.81 -8.90 2.28
N LEU A 151 1.93 -8.50 3.20
CA LEU A 151 2.19 -7.52 4.24
C LEU A 151 1.75 -8.05 5.60
N SER A 152 2.63 -7.91 6.60
CA SER A 152 2.30 -8.17 8.00
C SER A 152 1.71 -6.92 8.64
N ILE A 153 0.56 -7.05 9.31
CA ILE A 153 -0.06 -5.94 10.05
C ILE A 153 0.60 -5.68 11.41
N GLY A 154 1.70 -6.37 11.72
CA GLY A 154 2.48 -6.20 12.93
C GLY A 154 3.96 -6.39 12.68
N GLY A 155 4.62 -7.25 13.47
CA GLY A 155 6.07 -7.49 13.34
C GLY A 155 6.50 -8.29 12.11
N LYS A 156 7.82 -8.31 11.88
CA LYS A 156 8.48 -9.10 10.84
C LYS A 156 8.19 -10.58 11.04
N THR A 157 7.89 -11.27 9.95
CA THR A 157 7.48 -12.69 9.98
C THR A 157 7.95 -13.42 8.73
N PRO A 158 8.33 -14.72 8.82
CA PRO A 158 8.64 -15.52 7.63
C PRO A 158 7.41 -15.80 6.75
N LYS A 159 6.19 -15.51 7.25
CA LYS A 159 4.94 -15.69 6.51
C LYS A 159 4.82 -14.77 5.29
N THR A 160 5.56 -13.65 5.26
CA THR A 160 5.66 -12.77 4.09
C THR A 160 6.73 -13.25 3.10
N GLY A 161 7.32 -14.44 3.28
CA GLY A 161 8.31 -15.01 2.37
C GLY A 161 9.76 -14.61 2.67
N PRO A 162 10.70 -14.96 1.76
CA PRO A 162 12.12 -14.66 1.92
C PRO A 162 12.37 -13.16 2.04
N ALA A 163 13.27 -12.77 2.95
CA ALA A 163 13.60 -11.36 3.15
C ALA A 163 14.26 -10.78 1.88
N PRO A 164 13.91 -9.54 1.50
CA PRO A 164 14.58 -8.86 0.40
C PRO A 164 16.03 -8.50 0.77
N ALA A 165 16.83 -8.13 -0.23
CA ALA A 165 18.17 -7.61 0.00
C ALA A 165 18.11 -6.26 0.74
N PRO A 166 19.06 -5.98 1.67
CA PRO A 166 19.18 -4.67 2.29
C PRO A 166 19.31 -3.54 1.25
N PRO A 167 18.79 -2.34 1.53
CA PRO A 167 18.22 -1.89 2.81
C PRO A 167 16.74 -2.25 3.02
N ALA A 168 16.08 -2.88 2.05
CA ALA A 168 14.69 -3.31 2.21
C ALA A 168 14.57 -4.39 3.30
N HIS A 169 13.48 -4.37 4.06
CA HIS A 169 13.32 -5.28 5.20
C HIS A 169 12.05 -6.12 5.20
N ALA A 170 10.97 -5.72 4.52
CA ALA A 170 9.66 -6.40 4.59
C ALA A 170 9.28 -6.73 6.06
N GLY A 171 9.23 -5.69 6.89
CA GLY A 171 9.23 -5.83 8.35
C GLY A 171 7.85 -5.74 8.98
N GLY A 172 6.81 -5.45 8.20
CA GLY A 172 5.46 -5.20 8.70
C GLY A 172 5.33 -3.86 9.44
N PHE A 173 4.11 -3.56 9.88
CA PHE A 173 3.75 -2.27 10.48
C PHE A 173 4.50 -1.91 11.77
N ASN A 174 5.17 -2.85 12.44
CA ASN A 174 5.95 -2.52 13.65
C ASN A 174 7.31 -1.90 13.35
N VAL A 175 7.70 -1.74 12.08
CA VAL A 175 8.94 -1.05 11.73
C VAL A 175 8.75 0.44 11.97
N HIS A 176 9.57 0.97 12.88
CA HIS A 176 9.58 2.38 13.21
C HIS A 176 10.24 3.22 12.11
N GLY A 177 9.68 4.40 11.85
CA GLY A 177 10.23 5.40 10.92
C GLY A 177 9.93 5.15 9.44
N THR A 178 9.16 4.11 9.12
CA THR A 178 8.61 3.88 7.77
C THR A 178 7.17 4.37 7.70
N PHE A 179 6.25 3.60 8.26
CA PHE A 179 4.84 3.96 8.41
C PHE A 179 4.49 4.26 9.87
N GLU A 180 4.97 3.42 10.80
CA GLU A 180 4.86 3.68 12.24
C GLU A 180 5.82 4.80 12.63
N GLY A 181 5.41 5.65 13.56
CA GLY A 181 6.19 6.82 13.95
C GLY A 181 5.72 7.46 15.25
N ASP A 182 6.47 8.46 15.67
CA ASP A 182 6.19 9.27 16.87
C ASP A 182 4.98 10.21 16.66
N ALA A 183 4.61 10.94 17.71
CA ALA A 183 3.44 11.83 17.76
C ALA A 183 3.73 13.28 17.36
#